data_AF-A0A7S2RHB4-F1
#
_entry.id   AF-A0A7S2RHB4-F1
#
_cell.length_a   1.000
_cell.length_b   1.000
_cell.length_c   1.000
_cell.angle_alpha   90.00
_cell.angle_beta   90.00
_cell.angle_gamma   90.00
#
_symmetry.space_group_name_H-M   'P 1'
#
loop_
_entity.id
_entity.type
_entity.pdbx_description
1 polymer ?
#
loop_
_entity_poly.entity_id
_entity_poly.type
_entity_poly.pdbx_seq_one_letter_code
_entity_poly.pdbx_strand_id
1 'polypeptide(L)'
;DVVILEAGDKVPADGLLLRGNEVISVESALTGEPDEKLKSVVQATWGPEHGQTTPFLLSGTQVTNGAGTMLVVAVGAQSQWGRIKAKLAKEDSNTPLQDKLETLAEQIGYIGMFSAAATFIAMMTIYYASPELRSSEPLFGYVLNAFIIGVTIVVVAVPEGLPLAVTISLAFSTKQMLRDNNLIRVLAACE
;
A
#
# COMPACT_ATOMS: atom_id res chain seq x y z
N ASP A 1 -12.56 27.81 -17.00
CA ASP A 1 -12.80 27.49 -18.42
C ASP A 1 -14.23 27.07 -18.67
N VAL A 2 -14.66 27.13 -19.93
CA VAL A 2 -15.98 26.68 -20.36
C VAL A 2 -15.80 25.46 -21.25
N VAL A 3 -16.53 24.38 -20.95
CA VAL A 3 -16.42 23.09 -21.62
C VAL A 3 -17.77 22.74 -22.24
N ILE A 4 -17.76 22.26 -23.48
CA ILE A 4 -18.93 21.72 -24.15
C ILE A 4 -18.96 20.22 -23.90
N LEU A 5 -20.12 19.70 -23.52
CA LEU A 5 -20.34 18.29 -23.23
C LEU A 5 -21.51 17.78 -24.06
N GLU A 6 -21.35 16.59 -24.63
CA GLU A 6 -22.38 15.89 -25.39
C GLU A 6 -22.65 14.50 -24.79
N ALA A 7 -23.73 13.87 -25.21
CA ALA A 7 -24.08 12.52 -24.79
C ALA A 7 -22.95 11.53 -25.14
N GLY A 8 -22.48 10.79 -24.14
CA GLY A 8 -21.34 9.88 -24.21
C GLY A 8 -20.08 10.42 -23.53
N ASP A 9 -19.96 11.74 -23.35
CA ASP A 9 -18.75 12.35 -22.80
C ASP A 9 -18.59 12.07 -21.30
N LYS A 10 -17.32 11.88 -20.89
CA LYS A 10 -16.93 11.93 -19.49
C LYS A 10 -16.70 13.37 -19.06
N VAL A 11 -17.29 13.75 -17.95
CA VAL A 11 -17.12 15.08 -17.37
C VAL A 11 -15.66 15.25 -16.90
N PRO A 12 -14.88 16.18 -17.48
CA PRO A 12 -13.43 16.25 -17.23
C PRO A 12 -13.09 16.89 -15.89
N ALA A 13 -13.95 17.77 -15.36
CA ALA A 13 -13.74 18.57 -14.16
C ALA A 13 -15.06 18.88 -13.48
N ASP A 14 -15.03 19.26 -12.20
CA ASP A 14 -16.25 19.69 -11.52
C ASP A 14 -16.70 21.05 -12.05
N GLY A 15 -18.00 21.20 -12.28
CA GLY A 15 -18.53 22.41 -12.86
C GLY A 15 -20.03 22.60 -12.71
N LEU A 16 -20.49 23.73 -13.24
CA LEU A 16 -21.89 24.15 -13.24
C LEU A 16 -22.41 24.19 -14.67
N LEU A 17 -23.59 23.64 -14.90
CA LEU A 17 -24.27 23.72 -16.19
C LEU A 17 -24.76 25.15 -16.45
N LEU A 18 -24.17 25.83 -17.44
CA LEU A 18 -24.54 27.19 -17.84
C LEU A 18 -25.68 27.21 -18.86
N ARG A 19 -25.70 26.24 -19.78
CA ARG A 19 -26.70 26.08 -20.84
C ARG A 19 -26.78 24.61 -21.21
N GLY A 20 -27.93 24.12 -21.61
CA GLY A 20 -28.05 22.76 -22.13
C GLY A 20 -29.50 22.36 -22.31
N ASN A 21 -29.72 21.32 -23.10
CA ASN A 21 -31.04 20.76 -23.34
C ASN A 21 -31.08 19.32 -22.82
N GLU A 22 -31.93 19.07 -21.82
CA GLU A 22 -32.16 17.75 -21.20
C GLU A 22 -30.87 17.00 -20.87
N VAL A 23 -29.92 17.68 -20.21
CA VAL A 23 -28.66 17.07 -19.81
C VAL A 23 -28.91 16.07 -18.70
N ILE A 24 -28.61 14.80 -18.96
CA ILE A 24 -28.69 13.71 -17.97
C ILE A 24 -27.29 13.18 -17.75
N SER A 25 -26.92 12.98 -16.48
CA SER A 25 -25.63 12.37 -16.14
C SER A 25 -25.81 11.24 -15.13
N VAL A 26 -24.97 10.21 -15.25
CA VAL A 26 -24.90 9.10 -14.29
C VAL A 26 -23.72 9.28 -13.37
N GLU A 27 -23.98 9.28 -12.07
CA GLU A 27 -22.99 9.54 -11.01
C GLU A 27 -22.43 8.25 -10.36
N SER A 28 -22.59 7.10 -11.03
CA SER A 28 -22.18 5.79 -10.52
C SER A 28 -20.71 5.70 -10.12
N ALA A 29 -19.83 6.45 -10.79
CA ALA A 29 -18.42 6.55 -10.43
C ALA A 29 -18.18 7.17 -9.04
N LEU A 30 -19.13 7.96 -8.53
CA LEU A 30 -19.02 8.71 -7.28
C LEU A 30 -19.91 8.14 -6.16
N THR A 31 -21.15 7.75 -6.48
CA THR A 31 -22.12 7.22 -5.51
C THR A 31 -22.17 5.69 -5.47
N GLY A 32 -21.70 5.02 -6.52
CA GLY A 32 -21.87 3.57 -6.70
C GLY A 32 -23.25 3.16 -7.24
N GLU A 33 -24.18 4.11 -7.40
CA GLU A 33 -25.55 3.86 -7.89
C GLU A 33 -25.69 4.33 -9.34
N PRO A 34 -26.27 3.52 -10.24
CA PRO A 34 -26.45 3.86 -11.66
C PRO A 34 -27.66 4.79 -11.90
N ASP A 35 -27.97 5.67 -10.95
CA ASP A 35 -29.12 6.56 -11.04
C ASP A 35 -28.84 7.70 -12.03
N GLU A 36 -29.77 7.86 -12.96
CA GLU A 36 -29.79 8.97 -13.91
C GLU A 36 -30.26 10.25 -13.22
N LYS A 37 -29.42 11.28 -13.23
CA LYS A 37 -29.76 12.58 -12.64
C LYS A 37 -29.93 13.62 -13.73
N LEU A 38 -31.14 14.17 -13.80
CA LEU A 38 -31.45 15.30 -14.65
C LEU A 38 -30.76 16.56 -14.11
N LYS A 39 -30.02 17.24 -14.99
CA LYS A 39 -29.27 18.46 -14.68
C LYS A 39 -30.02 19.67 -15.19
N SER A 40 -30.22 20.64 -14.30
CA SER A 40 -30.86 21.91 -14.60
C SER A 40 -29.82 23.01 -14.72
N VAL A 41 -30.05 23.96 -15.62
CA VAL A 41 -29.17 25.10 -15.82
C VAL A 41 -29.10 25.95 -14.54
N VAL A 42 -27.92 26.49 -14.21
CA VAL A 42 -27.75 27.38 -13.07
C VAL A 42 -28.70 28.59 -13.16
N GLN A 43 -29.61 28.72 -12.20
CA GLN A 43 -30.50 29.87 -12.05
C GLN A 43 -30.07 30.77 -10.89
N ALA A 44 -30.58 32.01 -10.83
CA ALA A 44 -30.22 32.98 -9.79
C ALA A 44 -30.81 32.63 -8.40
N THR A 45 -31.85 31.79 -8.36
CA THR A 45 -32.55 31.38 -7.13
C THR A 45 -32.45 29.87 -6.97
N TRP A 46 -31.38 29.39 -6.33
CA TRP A 46 -31.29 27.98 -5.90
C TRP A 46 -31.86 27.85 -4.50
N GLY A 47 -32.93 27.07 -4.37
CA GLY A 47 -33.60 26.79 -3.10
C GLY A 47 -34.22 25.39 -3.08
N PRO A 48 -34.68 24.90 -1.92
CA PRO A 48 -35.21 23.54 -1.74
C PRO A 48 -36.45 23.22 -2.60
N GLU A 49 -37.02 24.21 -3.28
CA GLU A 49 -38.21 24.11 -4.14
C GLU A 49 -37.92 23.54 -5.55
N HIS A 50 -36.65 23.38 -5.95
CA HIS A 50 -36.24 22.95 -7.30
C HIS A 50 -36.16 21.42 -7.51
N GLY A 51 -36.75 20.63 -6.61
CA GLY A 51 -36.77 19.17 -6.68
C GLY A 51 -35.38 18.53 -6.59
N GLN A 52 -35.25 17.30 -7.13
CA GLN A 52 -34.00 16.54 -7.15
C GLN A 52 -32.98 17.01 -8.22
N THR A 53 -33.29 18.06 -8.99
CA THR A 53 -32.43 18.51 -10.09
C THR A 53 -31.31 19.42 -9.58
N THR A 54 -30.10 19.23 -10.09
CA THR A 54 -28.91 19.99 -9.66
C THR A 54 -28.15 20.54 -10.86
N PRO A 55 -27.45 21.68 -10.73
CA PRO A 55 -26.67 22.24 -11.83
C PRO A 55 -25.25 21.66 -11.87
N PHE A 56 -24.87 20.88 -10.85
CA PHE A 56 -23.52 20.39 -10.66
C PHE A 56 -23.25 19.21 -11.59
N LEU A 57 -22.16 19.32 -12.33
CA LEU A 57 -21.54 18.24 -13.09
C LEU A 57 -20.23 17.88 -12.38
N LEU A 58 -20.05 16.60 -12.07
CA LEU A 58 -18.96 16.11 -11.23
C LEU A 58 -17.92 15.38 -12.07
N SER A 59 -16.65 15.62 -11.81
CA SER A 59 -15.53 14.99 -12.52
C SER A 59 -15.61 13.47 -12.41
N GLY A 60 -15.46 12.78 -13.54
CA GLY A 60 -15.48 11.31 -13.62
C GLY A 60 -16.86 10.70 -13.84
N THR A 61 -17.94 11.49 -13.80
CA THR A 61 -19.29 11.04 -14.20
C THR A 61 -19.45 11.08 -15.71
N GLN A 62 -20.48 10.42 -16.23
CA GLN A 62 -20.75 10.35 -17.67
C GLN A 62 -22.07 11.05 -18.01
N VAL A 63 -22.06 11.84 -19.07
CA VAL A 63 -23.27 12.42 -19.66
C VAL A 63 -23.92 11.34 -20.52
N THR A 64 -25.14 10.93 -20.18
CA THR A 64 -25.87 9.88 -20.94
C THR A 64 -26.79 10.47 -22.00
N ASN A 65 -27.31 11.68 -21.78
CA ASN A 65 -28.21 12.34 -22.71
C ASN A 65 -28.02 13.87 -22.69
N GLY A 66 -28.44 14.50 -23.79
CA GLY A 66 -28.42 15.93 -23.97
C GLY A 66 -27.07 16.49 -24.41
N ALA A 67 -27.03 17.81 -24.57
CA ALA A 67 -25.83 18.57 -24.85
C ALA A 67 -25.86 19.86 -24.05
N GLY A 68 -24.69 20.30 -23.57
CA GLY A 68 -24.61 21.45 -22.69
C GLY A 68 -23.25 22.10 -22.61
N THR A 69 -23.23 23.29 -22.03
CA THR A 69 -22.04 24.09 -21.78
C THR A 69 -21.86 24.22 -20.27
N MET A 70 -20.72 23.76 -19.78
CA MET A 70 -20.35 23.72 -18.36
C MET A 70 -19.27 24.75 -18.04
N LEU A 71 -19.42 25.46 -16.93
CA LEU A 71 -18.35 26.26 -16.34
C LEU A 71 -17.54 25.39 -15.37
N VAL A 72 -16.23 25.29 -15.59
CA VAL A 72 -15.33 24.57 -14.69
C VAL A 72 -15.14 25.36 -13.40
N VAL A 73 -15.37 24.72 -12.26
CA VAL A 73 -15.24 25.28 -10.91
C VAL A 73 -14.05 24.67 -10.16
N ALA A 74 -13.80 23.37 -10.30
CA ALA A 74 -12.68 22.70 -9.64
C ALA A 74 -12.05 21.60 -10.51
N VAL A 75 -10.72 21.49 -10.44
CA VAL A 75 -9.90 20.55 -11.22
C VAL A 75 -8.93 19.78 -10.32
N GLY A 76 -8.43 18.64 -10.81
CA GLY A 76 -7.36 17.89 -10.15
C GLY A 76 -7.69 17.51 -8.71
N ALA A 77 -6.77 17.77 -7.78
CA ALA A 77 -6.92 17.44 -6.36
C ALA A 77 -8.05 18.20 -5.65
N GLN A 78 -8.50 19.33 -6.21
CA GLN A 78 -9.57 20.15 -5.62
C GLN A 78 -10.97 19.72 -6.09
N SER A 79 -11.08 18.87 -7.12
CA SER A 79 -12.37 18.29 -7.49
C SER A 79 -12.84 17.27 -6.44
N GLN A 80 -14.15 16.99 -6.38
CA GLN A 80 -14.72 15.98 -5.49
C GLN A 80 -14.08 14.62 -5.74
N TRP A 81 -13.88 14.25 -7.00
CA TRP A 81 -13.17 13.03 -7.37
C TRP A 81 -11.71 13.03 -6.88
N GLY A 82 -11.00 14.14 -7.02
CA GLY A 82 -9.64 14.30 -6.51
C GLY A 82 -9.55 14.16 -5.00
N ARG A 83 -10.50 14.76 -4.27
CA ARG A 83 -10.59 14.68 -2.80
C ARG A 83 -10.93 13.27 -2.33
N ILE A 84 -11.81 12.57 -3.04
CA ILE A 84 -12.13 11.15 -2.75
C ILE A 84 -10.90 10.28 -2.99
N LYS A 85 -10.22 10.45 -4.13
CA LYS A 85 -8.95 9.74 -4.41
C LYS A 85 -7.88 10.01 -3.36
N ALA A 86 -7.73 11.25 -2.92
CA ALA A 86 -6.77 11.59 -1.87
C ALA A 86 -7.10 10.91 -0.53
N LYS A 87 -8.38 10.77 -0.19
CA LYS A 87 -8.81 10.01 1.01
C LYS A 87 -8.64 8.50 0.86
N LEU A 88 -8.70 7.97 -0.36
CA LEU A 88 -8.51 6.55 -0.66
C LEU A 88 -7.02 6.17 -0.80
N ALA A 89 -6.13 7.15 -0.96
CA ALA A 89 -4.70 6.91 -0.97
C ALA A 89 -4.28 6.45 0.44
N LYS A 90 -4.14 5.14 0.60
CA LYS A 90 -3.61 4.52 1.81
C LYS A 90 -2.09 4.59 1.73
N GLU A 91 -1.45 4.97 2.84
CA GLU A 91 0.00 4.83 2.97
C GLU A 91 0.39 3.35 2.85
N ASP A 92 1.45 3.07 2.10
CA ASP A 92 2.03 1.73 1.98
C ASP A 92 2.64 1.34 3.33
N SER A 93 1.81 0.82 4.24
CA SER A 93 2.27 0.20 5.46
C SER A 93 2.76 -1.22 5.16
N ASN A 94 3.75 -1.69 5.93
CA ASN A 94 4.12 -3.10 5.95
C ASN A 94 2.88 -3.98 6.17
N THR A 95 2.93 -5.20 5.63
CA THR A 95 1.84 -6.15 5.82
C THR A 95 1.93 -6.84 7.18
N PRO A 96 0.79 -7.24 7.79
CA PRO A 96 0.80 -7.87 9.11
C PRO A 96 1.69 -9.12 9.26
N LEU A 97 1.92 -9.89 8.20
CA LEU A 97 2.83 -11.03 8.16
C LEU A 97 4.28 -10.56 8.07
N GLN A 98 4.58 -9.52 7.27
CA GLN A 98 5.93 -8.94 7.24
C GLN A 98 6.35 -8.49 8.64
N ASP A 99 5.47 -7.79 9.37
CA ASP A 99 5.75 -7.36 10.74
C ASP A 99 6.00 -8.56 11.69
N LYS A 100 5.20 -9.62 11.56
CA LYS A 100 5.38 -10.84 12.37
C LYS A 100 6.67 -11.58 12.03
N LEU A 101 7.01 -11.67 10.75
CA LEU A 101 8.21 -12.33 10.27
C LEU A 101 9.48 -11.57 10.67
N GLU A 102 9.43 -10.24 10.63
CA GLU A 102 10.49 -9.37 11.14
C GLU A 102 10.68 -9.58 12.64
N THR A 103 9.59 -9.61 13.41
CA THR A 103 9.64 -9.92 14.86
C THR A 103 10.29 -11.29 15.13
N LEU A 104 9.96 -12.31 14.34
CA LEU A 104 10.57 -13.64 14.48
C LEU A 104 12.06 -13.63 14.09
N ALA A 105 12.42 -12.95 13.01
CA ALA A 105 13.81 -12.82 12.58
C ALA A 105 14.66 -12.11 13.64
N GLU A 106 14.13 -11.05 14.26
CA GLU A 106 14.79 -10.34 15.37
C GLU A 106 14.98 -11.26 16.58
N GLN A 107 13.96 -12.03 16.97
CA GLN A 107 14.07 -12.97 18.10
C GLN A 107 15.16 -14.01 17.88
N ILE A 108 15.23 -14.58 16.68
CA ILE A 108 16.29 -15.54 16.31
C ILE A 108 17.67 -14.84 16.38
N GLY A 109 17.76 -13.61 15.88
CA GLY A 109 18.97 -12.79 15.96
C GLY A 109 19.44 -12.55 17.39
N TYR A 110 18.53 -12.21 18.32
CA TYR A 110 18.86 -12.02 19.73
C TYR A 110 19.35 -13.31 20.41
N ILE A 111 18.72 -14.45 20.10
CA ILE A 111 19.15 -15.76 20.61
C ILE A 111 20.54 -16.13 20.05
N GLY A 112 20.77 -15.86 18.76
CA GLY A 112 22.07 -16.04 18.11
C GLY A 112 23.17 -15.19 18.76
N MET A 113 22.87 -13.91 19.02
CA MET A 113 23.80 -13.00 19.70
C MET A 113 24.13 -13.47 21.12
N PHE A 114 23.12 -13.88 21.88
CA PHE A 114 23.31 -14.39 23.24
C PHE A 114 24.19 -15.65 23.25
N SER A 115 23.93 -16.61 22.34
CA SER A 115 24.70 -17.85 22.26
C SER A 115 26.15 -17.63 21.78
N ALA A 116 26.38 -16.70 20.85
CA ALA A 116 27.74 -16.30 20.44
C ALA A 116 28.53 -15.67 21.59
N ALA A 117 27.91 -14.75 22.34
CA ALA A 117 28.54 -14.12 23.50
C ALA A 117 28.85 -15.14 24.61
N ALA A 118 27.90 -16.04 24.89
CA ALA A 118 28.08 -17.10 25.88
C ALA A 118 29.24 -18.05 25.49
N THR A 119 29.35 -18.42 24.21
CA THR A 119 30.42 -19.29 23.70
C THR A 119 31.78 -18.59 23.78
N PHE A 120 31.85 -17.30 23.46
CA PHE A 120 33.08 -16.52 23.57
C PHE A 120 33.56 -16.42 25.02
N ILE A 121 32.64 -16.13 25.95
CA ILE A 121 32.95 -16.10 27.40
C ILE A 121 33.39 -17.47 27.89
N ALA A 122 32.71 -18.55 27.48
CA ALA A 122 33.07 -19.91 27.85
C ALA A 122 34.47 -20.31 27.35
N MET A 123 34.84 -19.93 26.12
CA MET A 123 36.20 -20.15 25.62
C MET A 123 37.23 -19.34 26.41
N MET A 124 36.94 -18.08 26.74
CA MET A 124 37.84 -17.27 27.57
C MET A 124 38.03 -17.88 28.97
N THR A 125 36.96 -18.33 29.63
CA THR A 125 37.08 -18.93 30.96
C THR A 125 37.86 -20.25 30.94
N ILE A 126 37.67 -21.09 29.92
CA ILE A 126 38.47 -22.31 29.71
C ILE A 126 39.95 -21.97 29.51
N TYR A 127 40.26 -20.96 28.70
CA TYR A 127 41.65 -20.54 28.48
C TYR A 127 42.36 -20.09 29.77
N TYR A 128 41.65 -19.35 30.64
CA TYR A 128 42.21 -18.94 31.93
C TYR A 128 42.27 -20.07 32.97
N ALA A 129 41.35 -21.03 32.92
CA ALA A 129 41.27 -22.14 33.87
C ALA A 129 42.22 -23.30 33.55
N SER A 130 42.67 -23.45 32.29
CA SER A 130 43.52 -24.56 31.85
C SER A 130 44.97 -24.10 31.60
N PRO A 131 45.92 -24.39 32.52
CA PRO A 131 47.33 -23.99 32.38
C PRO A 131 48.00 -24.63 31.16
N GLU A 132 47.60 -25.85 30.79
CA GLU A 132 48.13 -26.59 29.64
C GLU A 132 47.84 -25.88 28.31
N LEU A 133 46.62 -25.37 28.13
CA LEU A 133 46.24 -24.61 26.93
C LEU A 133 47.04 -23.30 26.82
N ARG A 134 47.27 -22.62 27.95
CA ARG A 134 48.02 -21.37 28.00
C ARG A 134 49.49 -21.52 27.62
N SER A 135 50.06 -22.71 27.85
CA SER A 135 51.44 -23.04 27.45
C SER A 135 51.56 -23.44 25.98
N SER A 136 50.48 -23.94 25.39
CA SER A 136 50.47 -24.52 24.05
C SER A 136 50.09 -23.50 22.97
N GLU A 137 49.19 -22.57 23.28
CA GLU A 137 48.63 -21.62 22.31
C GLU A 137 48.81 -20.16 22.76
N PRO A 138 49.33 -19.26 21.89
CA PRO A 138 49.40 -17.84 22.21
C PRO A 138 48.00 -17.24 22.35
N LEU A 139 47.80 -16.37 23.34
CA LEU A 139 46.52 -15.74 23.66
C LEU A 139 45.82 -15.14 22.43
N PHE A 140 46.59 -14.49 21.55
CA PHE A 140 46.08 -13.88 20.33
C PHE A 140 45.44 -14.89 19.37
N GLY A 141 46.06 -16.06 19.16
CA GLY A 141 45.52 -17.10 18.28
C GLY A 141 44.23 -17.69 18.83
N TYR A 142 44.18 -17.93 20.14
CA TYR A 142 43.00 -18.47 20.81
C TYR A 142 41.82 -17.48 20.78
N VAL A 143 42.07 -16.19 21.04
CA VAL A 143 41.04 -15.13 20.95
C VAL A 143 40.51 -14.99 19.52
N LEU A 144 41.38 -15.04 18.51
CA LEU A 144 40.96 -14.99 17.10
C LEU A 144 40.08 -16.19 16.74
N ASN A 145 40.44 -17.40 17.18
CA ASN A 145 39.61 -18.60 16.95
C ASN A 145 38.24 -18.48 17.64
N ALA A 146 38.20 -18.02 18.89
CA ALA A 146 36.94 -17.78 19.60
C ALA A 146 36.09 -16.72 18.89
N PHE A 147 36.71 -15.69 18.33
CA PHE A 147 36.04 -14.66 17.54
C PHE A 147 35.47 -15.21 16.23
N ILE A 148 36.24 -16.01 15.47
CA ILE A 148 35.79 -16.66 14.23
C ILE A 148 34.58 -17.56 14.51
N ILE A 149 34.62 -18.34 15.59
CA ILE A 149 33.50 -19.21 16.00
C ILE A 149 32.28 -18.36 16.37
N GLY A 150 32.45 -17.26 17.11
CA GLY A 150 31.37 -16.34 17.44
C GLY A 150 30.70 -15.74 16.18
N VAL A 151 31.49 -15.27 15.22
CA VAL A 151 30.97 -14.78 13.92
C VAL A 151 30.24 -15.89 13.17
N THR A 152 30.77 -17.11 13.18
CA THR A 152 30.13 -18.28 12.53
C THR A 152 28.75 -18.56 13.13
N ILE A 153 28.61 -18.50 14.46
CA ILE A 153 27.31 -18.69 15.14
C ILE A 153 26.31 -17.62 14.69
N VAL A 154 26.74 -16.34 14.62
CA VAL A 154 25.85 -15.25 14.21
C VAL A 154 25.40 -15.41 12.75
N VAL A 155 26.32 -15.72 11.83
CA VAL A 155 25.99 -15.93 10.41
C VAL A 155 25.01 -17.09 10.23
N VAL A 156 25.18 -18.19 10.98
CA VAL A 156 24.25 -19.32 10.94
C VAL A 156 22.90 -19.00 11.57
N ALA A 157 22.86 -18.10 12.56
CA ALA A 157 21.64 -17.71 13.24
C ALA A 157 20.77 -16.73 12.44
N VAL A 158 21.35 -15.84 11.64
CA VAL A 158 20.57 -14.88 10.83
C VAL A 158 19.84 -15.63 9.71
N PRO A 159 18.49 -15.64 9.70
CA PRO A 159 17.74 -16.42 8.72
C PRO A 159 17.59 -15.65 7.40
N GLU A 160 18.67 -15.56 6.62
CA GLU A 160 18.70 -14.87 5.32
C GLU A 160 17.71 -15.46 4.30
N GLY A 161 17.28 -16.71 4.50
CA GLY A 161 16.28 -17.38 3.65
C GLY A 161 14.83 -17.02 3.95
N LEU A 162 14.54 -16.32 5.05
CA LEU A 162 13.17 -16.06 5.49
C LEU A 162 12.40 -15.11 4.53
N PRO A 163 12.96 -13.98 4.07
CA PRO A 163 12.30 -13.13 3.07
C PRO A 163 12.11 -13.82 1.70
N LEU A 164 13.07 -14.68 1.32
CA LEU A 164 13.02 -15.44 0.08
C LEU A 164 11.89 -16.47 0.11
N ALA A 165 11.78 -17.24 1.19
CA ALA A 165 10.74 -18.25 1.37
C ALA A 165 9.34 -17.62 1.30
N VAL A 166 9.16 -16.44 1.89
CA VAL A 166 7.88 -15.71 1.92
C VAL A 166 7.50 -15.25 0.52
N THR A 167 8.43 -14.68 -0.23
CA THR A 167 8.17 -14.23 -1.61
C THR A 167 7.76 -15.40 -2.50
N ILE A 168 8.42 -16.56 -2.37
CA ILE A 168 8.08 -17.77 -3.12
C ILE A 168 6.70 -18.29 -2.74
N SER A 169 6.40 -18.35 -1.43
CA SER A 169 5.09 -18.76 -0.93
C SER A 169 3.98 -17.88 -1.47
N LEU A 170 4.16 -16.55 -1.43
CA LEU A 170 3.18 -15.57 -1.90
C LEU A 170 3.00 -15.62 -3.44
N ALA A 171 4.09 -15.84 -4.18
CA ALA A 171 4.04 -16.06 -5.64
C ALA A 171 3.28 -17.34 -6.00
N PHE A 172 3.41 -18.39 -5.20
CA PHE A 172 2.64 -19.62 -5.39
C PHE A 172 1.15 -19.39 -5.07
N SER A 173 0.83 -18.73 -3.95
CA SER A 173 -0.54 -18.41 -3.55
C SER A 173 -1.25 -17.53 -4.56
N THR A 174 -0.60 -16.48 -5.07
CA THR A 174 -1.18 -15.62 -6.12
C THR A 174 -1.44 -16.38 -7.42
N LYS A 175 -0.55 -17.30 -7.81
CA LYS A 175 -0.76 -18.17 -8.97
C LYS A 175 -1.95 -19.11 -8.78
N GLN A 176 -2.14 -19.64 -7.57
CA GLN A 176 -3.29 -20.47 -7.25
C GLN A 176 -4.60 -19.66 -7.26
N MET A 177 -4.62 -18.48 -6.63
CA MET A 177 -5.79 -17.60 -6.61
C MET A 177 -6.20 -17.14 -8.02
N LEU A 178 -5.22 -16.91 -8.91
CA LEU A 178 -5.51 -16.61 -10.32
C LEU A 178 -6.22 -17.77 -11.04
N ARG A 179 -5.88 -19.03 -10.72
CA ARG A 179 -6.57 -20.22 -11.26
C ARG A 179 -8.01 -20.31 -10.77
N ASP A 180 -8.26 -19.84 -9.55
CA ASP A 180 -9.58 -19.81 -8.94
C ASP A 180 -10.40 -18.56 -9.36
N ASN A 181 -10.03 -17.92 -10.49
CA ASN A 181 -10.61 -16.70 -11.04
C ASN A 181 -10.55 -15.47 -10.12
N ASN A 182 -9.60 -15.43 -9.19
CA ASN A 182 -9.36 -14.29 -8.31
C ASN A 182 -8.04 -13.58 -8.68
N LEU A 183 -8.16 -12.42 -9.35
CA LEU A 183 -7.00 -11.63 -9.78
C LEU A 183 -6.52 -10.70 -8.66
N ILE A 184 -5.33 -10.97 -8.14
CA ILE A 184 -4.68 -10.12 -7.13
C ILE A 184 -3.75 -9.13 -7.82
N ARG A 185 -3.98 -7.83 -7.57
CA ARG A 185 -3.16 -6.74 -8.13
C ARG A 185 -2.06 -6.25 -7.18
N VAL A 186 -2.18 -6.54 -5.89
CA VAL A 186 -1.23 -6.16 -4.85
C VAL A 186 -0.89 -7.40 -4.04
N LEU A 187 0.39 -7.79 -4.00
CA LEU A 187 0.83 -9.00 -3.31
C LEU A 187 0.44 -9.02 -1.82
N ALA A 188 0.41 -7.83 -1.19
CA ALA A 188 -0.06 -7.63 0.17
C ALA A 188 -1.51 -8.09 0.42
N ALA A 189 -2.35 -8.15 -0.61
CA ALA A 189 -3.73 -8.60 -0.48
C ALA A 189 -3.88 -10.13 -0.53
N CYS A 190 -2.79 -10.85 -0.79
CA CYS A 190 -2.76 -12.32 -0.88
C CYS A 190 -2.45 -12.99 0.47
N GLU A 191 -2.12 -12.18 1.47
CA GLU A 191 -1.65 -12.57 2.79
C GLU A 191 -2.78 -12.80 3.79
#